data_AF-A0AAW0LBH0-F1
#
_entry.id   AF-A0AAW0LBH0-F1
#
_cell.length_a   1.000
_cell.length_b   1.000
_cell.length_c   1.000
_cell.angle_alpha   90.00
_cell.angle_beta   90.00
_cell.angle_gamma   90.00
#
_symmetry.space_group_name_H-M   'P 1'
#
loop_
_entity.id
_entity.type
_entity.pdbx_description
1 polymer ?
#
loop_
_entity_poly.entity_id
_entity_poly.type
_entity_poly.pdbx_seq_one_letter_code
_entity_poly.pdbx_strand_id
1 'polypeptide(L)'
;STYATTIRDSKYGREREFLKAVHKCVAGGGKVLIPTFALGRAQELCILLEDYWERMNLKIPIYFSSGLTMQANMYYKMLISWTSQKVKDTYSTHNAFDFKHVLNFDRSMIAAPGPCVLFATPGWLSGGFSLEVFKQWAPSEMNLVTLPGYCAAGTIGHKLMSGKPTKIDLDKNTQLDVRCQYPTKALAPLMLEDYRKVMVERRGEEEQFSSEHIVECMKKVIAVDLKQTVHVDKDLQIRAYYAGHVLGAAMFYAKVGDTAMVYTGDYNMTPDRHLGAAQIDRLQLDLLISESTYATTIRDSKYGREREFLKAVWNINTIISQIFLYFY
;
A
#
# COMPACT_ATOMS: atom_id res chain seq x y z
N SER A 1 3.30 -16.67 7.66
CA SER A 1 4.12 -15.46 7.52
C SER A 1 4.37 -15.18 6.05
N THR A 2 3.90 -14.04 5.54
CA THR A 2 3.44 -13.85 4.14
C THR A 2 4.51 -14.00 3.05
N TYR A 3 5.73 -13.54 3.32
CA TYR A 3 6.87 -13.56 2.40
C TYR A 3 8.15 -14.12 3.07
N ALA A 4 8.00 -14.95 4.11
CA ALA A 4 9.11 -15.37 4.97
C ALA A 4 10.30 -15.99 4.19
N THR A 5 10.03 -16.81 3.19
CA THR A 5 11.02 -17.44 2.30
C THR A 5 11.33 -16.63 1.04
N THR A 6 10.73 -15.46 0.84
CA THR A 6 10.81 -14.68 -0.40
C THR A 6 11.93 -13.64 -0.34
N ILE A 7 13.06 -13.94 -0.99
CA ILE A 7 14.08 -12.93 -1.31
C ILE A 7 13.43 -11.86 -2.22
N ARG A 8 13.72 -10.57 -1.96
CA ARG A 8 13.16 -9.44 -2.70
C ARG A 8 14.25 -8.48 -3.16
N ASP A 9 14.16 -8.10 -4.43
CA ASP A 9 15.03 -7.07 -5.03
C ASP A 9 14.92 -5.71 -4.33
N SER A 10 15.95 -4.89 -4.53
CA SER A 10 16.04 -3.54 -3.98
C SER A 10 14.81 -2.70 -4.36
N LYS A 11 14.43 -1.76 -3.47
CA LYS A 11 13.30 -0.85 -3.71
C LYS A 11 13.48 -0.10 -5.03
N TYR A 12 14.66 0.50 -5.23
CA TYR A 12 15.03 1.20 -6.47
C TYR A 12 14.98 0.34 -7.73
N GLY A 13 15.42 -0.93 -7.67
CA GLY A 13 15.37 -1.84 -8.82
C GLY A 13 13.94 -2.12 -9.27
N ARG A 14 13.06 -2.49 -8.32
CA ARG A 14 11.64 -2.76 -8.61
C ARG A 14 10.88 -1.52 -9.06
N GLU A 15 11.23 -0.35 -8.54
CA GLU A 15 10.65 0.93 -8.97
C GLU A 15 11.08 1.30 -10.39
N ARG A 16 12.36 1.08 -10.75
CA ARG A 16 12.86 1.32 -12.11
C ARG A 16 12.18 0.42 -13.13
N GLU A 17 12.08 -0.88 -12.88
CA GLU A 17 11.42 -1.79 -13.83
C GLU A 17 9.90 -1.57 -13.90
N PHE A 18 9.25 -1.18 -12.79
CA PHE A 18 7.85 -0.71 -12.80
C PHE A 18 7.68 0.52 -13.70
N LEU A 19 8.43 1.60 -13.47
CA LEU A 19 8.37 2.83 -14.28
C LEU A 19 8.63 2.54 -15.76
N LYS A 20 9.63 1.71 -16.07
CA LYS A 20 9.99 1.28 -17.43
C LYS A 20 8.86 0.50 -18.11
N ALA A 21 8.20 -0.41 -17.40
CA ALA A 21 7.07 -1.17 -17.94
C ALA A 21 5.84 -0.29 -18.20
N VAL A 22 5.50 0.58 -17.24
CA VAL A 22 4.39 1.54 -17.35
C VAL A 22 4.64 2.52 -18.50
N HIS A 23 5.82 3.13 -18.58
CA HIS A 23 6.19 4.05 -19.65
C HIS A 23 6.18 3.35 -21.02
N LYS A 24 6.75 2.14 -21.14
CA LYS A 24 6.73 1.38 -22.42
C LYS A 24 5.28 1.12 -22.90
N CYS A 25 4.37 0.75 -22.00
CA CYS A 25 2.97 0.50 -22.35
C CYS A 25 2.29 1.78 -22.88
N VAL A 26 2.34 2.89 -22.12
CA VAL A 26 1.65 4.13 -22.53
C VAL A 26 2.29 4.80 -23.75
N ALA A 27 3.61 4.69 -23.93
CA ALA A 27 4.30 5.16 -25.13
C ALA A 27 3.94 4.34 -26.39
N GLY A 28 3.54 3.07 -26.22
CA GLY A 28 2.94 2.25 -27.27
C GLY A 28 1.46 2.53 -27.54
N GLY A 29 0.84 3.51 -26.85
CA GLY A 29 -0.60 3.78 -26.94
C GLY A 29 -1.49 2.86 -26.09
N GLY A 30 -0.89 1.97 -25.29
CA GLY A 30 -1.58 1.04 -24.41
C GLY A 30 -2.08 1.65 -23.10
N LYS A 31 -3.03 0.97 -22.45
CA LYS A 31 -3.57 1.36 -21.13
C LYS A 31 -2.95 0.54 -20.01
N VAL A 32 -2.63 1.19 -18.91
CA VAL A 32 -2.08 0.56 -17.70
C VAL A 32 -3.15 0.51 -16.61
N LEU A 33 -3.50 -0.70 -16.16
CA LEU A 33 -4.33 -0.93 -14.98
C LEU A 33 -3.44 -1.27 -13.78
N ILE A 34 -3.65 -0.57 -12.66
CA ILE A 34 -2.96 -0.76 -11.39
C ILE A 34 -4.01 -1.04 -10.30
N PRO A 35 -4.36 -2.32 -10.03
CA PRO A 35 -5.25 -2.66 -8.93
C PRO A 35 -4.58 -2.33 -7.58
N THR A 36 -5.22 -1.46 -6.80
CA THR A 36 -4.74 -1.04 -5.46
C THR A 36 -5.91 -0.86 -4.50
N PHE A 37 -5.68 -1.08 -3.20
CA PHE A 37 -6.58 -0.56 -2.17
C PHE A 37 -6.52 0.98 -2.15
N ALA A 38 -7.59 1.62 -1.65
CA ALA A 38 -7.70 3.09 -1.58
C ALA A 38 -6.58 3.77 -0.76
N LEU A 39 -5.91 3.01 0.12
CA LEU A 39 -4.89 3.50 1.04
C LEU A 39 -3.59 2.70 0.94
N GLY A 40 -2.46 3.39 1.10
CA GLY A 40 -1.14 2.78 1.19
C GLY A 40 -0.45 2.74 -0.16
N ARG A 41 -0.46 1.57 -0.81
CA ARG A 41 0.32 1.31 -2.03
C ARG A 41 -0.08 2.19 -3.22
N ALA A 42 -1.34 2.66 -3.26
CA ALA A 42 -1.81 3.64 -4.23
C ALA A 42 -1.01 4.96 -4.14
N GLN A 43 -0.93 5.57 -2.96
CA GLN A 43 -0.24 6.84 -2.78
C GLN A 43 1.28 6.74 -3.00
N GLU A 44 1.94 5.67 -2.51
CA GLU A 44 3.38 5.45 -2.73
C GLU A 44 3.73 5.33 -4.23
N LEU A 45 2.88 4.70 -5.03
CA LEU A 45 3.07 4.59 -6.49
C LEU A 45 2.61 5.83 -7.26
N CYS A 46 1.60 6.54 -6.77
CA CYS A 46 1.13 7.78 -7.37
C CYS A 46 2.20 8.87 -7.26
N ILE A 47 2.82 9.03 -6.10
CA ILE A 47 3.96 9.95 -5.92
C ILE A 47 5.14 9.55 -6.83
N LEU A 48 5.43 8.25 -6.95
CA LEU A 48 6.50 7.74 -7.84
C LEU A 48 6.23 8.03 -9.33
N LEU A 49 4.97 7.95 -9.77
CA LEU A 49 4.59 8.27 -11.15
C LEU A 49 4.58 9.78 -11.39
N GLU A 50 4.06 10.59 -10.46
CA GLU A 50 4.09 12.06 -10.56
C GLU A 50 5.54 12.59 -10.64
N ASP A 51 6.44 12.12 -9.74
CA ASP A 51 7.89 12.38 -9.76
C ASP A 51 8.51 12.07 -11.13
N TYR A 52 8.04 11.03 -11.82
CA TYR A 52 8.55 10.58 -13.12
C TYR A 52 7.93 11.34 -14.30
N TRP A 53 6.63 11.63 -14.24
CA TRP A 53 5.88 12.37 -15.24
C TRP A 53 6.42 13.79 -15.41
N GLU A 54 6.72 14.48 -14.30
CA GLU A 54 7.36 15.80 -14.37
C GLU A 54 8.75 15.74 -15.00
N ARG A 55 9.62 14.84 -14.53
CA ARG A 55 11.00 14.69 -15.04
C ARG A 55 11.08 14.33 -16.52
N MET A 56 10.13 13.51 -16.99
CA MET A 56 10.06 13.06 -18.38
C MET A 56 9.11 13.93 -19.23
N ASN A 57 8.53 15.00 -18.67
CA ASN A 57 7.54 15.89 -19.27
C ASN A 57 6.35 15.17 -19.93
N LEU A 58 5.92 14.03 -19.38
CA LEU A 58 4.84 13.22 -19.94
C LEU A 58 3.47 13.91 -19.81
N LYS A 59 2.59 13.67 -20.78
CA LYS A 59 1.22 14.23 -20.85
C LYS A 59 0.11 13.18 -20.92
N ILE A 60 0.47 11.89 -20.83
CA ILE A 60 -0.49 10.79 -20.72
C ILE A 60 -1.22 10.95 -19.37
N PRO A 61 -2.56 10.95 -19.32
CA PRO A 61 -3.28 11.12 -18.08
C PRO A 61 -3.11 9.92 -17.13
N ILE A 62 -2.89 10.22 -15.86
CA ILE A 62 -3.02 9.27 -14.75
C ILE A 62 -4.42 9.47 -14.16
N TYR A 63 -5.03 8.41 -13.63
CA TYR A 63 -6.38 8.46 -13.08
C TYR A 63 -6.50 7.64 -11.79
N PHE A 64 -7.39 8.10 -10.90
CA PHE A 64 -7.96 7.28 -9.82
C PHE A 64 -9.41 6.90 -10.16
N SER A 65 -9.79 5.65 -9.92
CA SER A 65 -11.20 5.24 -9.86
C SER A 65 -11.95 6.10 -8.84
N SER A 66 -13.15 6.57 -9.21
CA SER A 66 -13.94 7.52 -8.45
C SER A 66 -14.25 7.07 -7.00
N GLY A 67 -14.37 8.05 -6.10
CA GLY A 67 -14.66 7.82 -4.68
C GLY A 67 -13.41 7.64 -3.82
N LEU A 68 -13.09 6.39 -3.49
CA LEU A 68 -12.35 6.07 -2.26
C LEU A 68 -10.89 6.57 -2.26
N THR A 69 -10.13 6.37 -3.33
CA THR A 69 -8.71 6.77 -3.37
C THR A 69 -8.53 8.30 -3.39
N MET A 70 -9.49 9.06 -3.93
CA MET A 70 -9.47 10.52 -3.86
C MET A 70 -9.84 11.02 -2.45
N GLN A 71 -10.82 10.41 -1.79
CA GLN A 71 -11.14 10.70 -0.38
C GLN A 71 -9.95 10.36 0.53
N ALA A 72 -9.27 9.24 0.32
CA ALA A 72 -8.03 8.89 1.00
C ALA A 72 -6.97 10.00 0.87
N ASN A 73 -6.81 10.59 -0.32
CA ASN A 73 -5.87 11.69 -0.54
C ASN A 73 -6.26 12.97 0.25
N MET A 74 -7.56 13.23 0.49
CA MET A 74 -7.99 14.32 1.38
C MET A 74 -7.56 14.06 2.83
N TYR A 75 -7.71 12.82 3.32
CA TYR A 75 -7.22 12.46 4.66
C TYR A 75 -5.69 12.55 4.79
N TYR A 76 -4.92 12.20 3.75
CA TYR A 76 -3.46 12.41 3.75
C TYR A 76 -3.07 13.90 3.89
N LYS A 77 -3.85 14.82 3.30
CA LYS A 77 -3.64 16.28 3.44
C LYS A 77 -4.01 16.77 4.83
N MET A 78 -5.17 16.35 5.35
CA MET A 78 -5.63 16.73 6.70
C MET A 78 -4.72 16.18 7.81
N LEU A 79 -4.15 14.99 7.62
CA LEU A 79 -3.39 14.26 8.63
C LEU A 79 -1.88 14.25 8.31
N ILE A 80 -1.39 15.34 7.71
CA ILE A 80 0.00 15.49 7.23
C ILE A 80 1.05 15.21 8.32
N SER A 81 0.74 15.46 9.59
CA SER A 81 1.60 15.17 10.75
C SER A 81 1.98 13.68 10.87
N TRP A 82 1.21 12.77 10.27
CA TRP A 82 1.43 11.32 10.24
C TRP A 82 2.29 10.83 9.06
N THR A 83 2.70 11.71 8.15
CA THR A 83 3.46 11.35 6.94
C THR A 83 4.96 11.21 7.22
N SER A 84 5.75 10.92 6.18
CA SER A 84 7.23 10.95 6.26
C SER A 84 7.72 12.38 6.57
N GLN A 85 8.90 12.52 7.18
CA GLN A 85 9.41 13.86 7.51
C GLN A 85 9.60 14.72 6.25
N LYS A 86 10.15 14.13 5.17
CA LYS A 86 10.29 14.79 3.85
C LYS A 86 8.97 15.43 3.37
N VAL A 87 7.85 14.73 3.53
CA VAL A 87 6.54 15.23 3.08
C VAL A 87 6.03 16.39 3.93
N LYS A 88 6.33 16.40 5.24
CA LYS A 88 6.04 17.55 6.13
C LYS A 88 6.91 18.74 5.79
N ASP A 89 8.21 18.51 5.58
CA ASP A 89 9.20 19.54 5.29
C ASP A 89 8.88 20.29 3.98
N THR A 90 8.38 19.59 2.95
CA THR A 90 7.97 20.23 1.69
C THR A 90 6.58 20.85 1.74
N TYR A 91 5.68 20.43 2.64
CA TYR A 91 4.24 20.71 2.57
C TYR A 91 3.86 22.19 2.40
N SER A 92 4.62 23.10 3.01
CA SER A 92 4.42 24.56 2.93
C SER A 92 4.73 25.17 1.55
N THR A 93 5.43 24.43 0.68
CA THR A 93 5.84 24.86 -0.67
C THR A 93 5.28 23.95 -1.77
N HIS A 94 5.16 22.65 -1.48
CA HIS A 94 4.57 21.65 -2.36
C HIS A 94 3.99 20.48 -1.54
N ASN A 95 2.68 20.28 -1.70
CA ASN A 95 1.95 19.19 -1.11
C ASN A 95 2.06 17.92 -1.97
N ALA A 96 2.69 16.86 -1.44
CA ALA A 96 2.91 15.59 -2.15
C ALA A 96 1.63 14.80 -2.50
N PHE A 97 0.44 15.30 -2.14
CA PHE A 97 -0.86 14.75 -2.51
C PHE A 97 -1.70 15.70 -3.38
N ASP A 98 -1.16 16.85 -3.79
CA ASP A 98 -1.69 17.69 -4.87
C ASP A 98 -1.03 17.28 -6.20
N PHE A 99 -1.44 16.10 -6.68
CA PHE A 99 -1.03 15.55 -7.97
C PHE A 99 -1.59 16.40 -9.13
N LYS A 100 -0.74 16.76 -10.08
CA LYS A 100 -1.09 17.62 -11.24
C LYS A 100 -1.55 16.78 -12.44
N HIS A 101 -1.01 15.57 -12.58
CA HIS A 101 -1.27 14.69 -13.74
C HIS A 101 -2.35 13.64 -13.47
N VAL A 102 -2.95 13.66 -12.27
CA VAL A 102 -3.91 12.65 -11.80
C VAL A 102 -5.32 13.20 -11.77
N LEU A 103 -6.22 12.58 -12.53
CA LEU A 103 -7.59 13.00 -12.75
C LEU A 103 -8.59 11.97 -12.19
N ASN A 104 -9.87 12.35 -12.13
CA ASN A 104 -10.95 11.42 -11.80
C ASN A 104 -11.26 10.51 -12.99
N PHE A 105 -11.38 9.20 -12.75
CA PHE A 105 -11.88 8.27 -13.74
C PHE A 105 -13.40 8.13 -13.64
N ASP A 106 -14.09 8.54 -14.70
CA ASP A 106 -15.50 8.22 -14.91
C ASP A 106 -15.66 6.85 -15.59
N ARG A 107 -16.74 6.13 -15.28
CA ARG A 107 -17.01 4.78 -15.79
C ARG A 107 -17.22 4.72 -17.30
N SER A 108 -17.62 5.81 -17.96
CA SER A 108 -17.67 5.88 -19.43
C SER A 108 -16.29 5.76 -20.09
N MET A 109 -15.21 6.17 -19.40
CA MET A 109 -13.86 6.21 -19.97
C MET A 109 -13.18 4.84 -20.07
N ILE A 110 -13.80 3.74 -19.59
CA ILE A 110 -13.25 2.38 -19.77
C ILE A 110 -13.09 2.08 -21.28
N ALA A 111 -14.07 2.46 -22.09
CA ALA A 111 -14.08 2.28 -23.54
C ALA A 111 -13.40 3.43 -24.33
N ALA A 112 -13.02 4.53 -23.70
CA ALA A 112 -12.42 5.69 -24.40
C ALA A 112 -11.08 5.32 -25.07
N PRO A 113 -10.76 5.85 -26.27
CA PRO A 113 -9.52 5.54 -26.97
C PRO A 113 -8.30 6.24 -26.34
N GLY A 114 -7.11 5.71 -26.62
CA GLY A 114 -5.82 6.29 -26.22
C GLY A 114 -5.20 5.70 -24.94
N PRO A 115 -3.91 6.00 -24.69
CA PRO A 115 -3.18 5.54 -23.51
C PRO A 115 -3.59 6.27 -22.24
N CYS A 116 -3.59 5.56 -21.12
CA CYS A 116 -3.75 6.14 -19.79
C CYS A 116 -3.15 5.21 -18.71
N VAL A 117 -2.96 5.73 -17.51
CA VAL A 117 -2.69 4.93 -16.30
C VAL A 117 -3.90 5.05 -15.37
N LEU A 118 -4.46 3.93 -14.92
CA LEU A 118 -5.59 3.90 -13.99
C LEU A 118 -5.26 3.08 -12.74
N PHE A 119 -5.27 3.75 -11.59
CA PHE A 119 -5.37 3.12 -10.28
C PHE A 119 -6.83 2.80 -9.95
N ALA A 120 -7.15 1.54 -9.69
CA ALA A 120 -8.53 1.10 -9.41
C ALA A 120 -8.61 0.24 -8.15
N THR A 121 -9.66 0.44 -7.33
CA THR A 121 -9.97 -0.46 -6.19
C THR A 121 -10.94 -1.58 -6.62
N PRO A 122 -10.90 -2.76 -5.98
CA PRO A 122 -9.97 -3.24 -4.94
C PRO A 122 -8.59 -3.68 -5.47
N GLY A 123 -7.63 -3.86 -4.56
CA GLY A 123 -6.26 -4.29 -4.88
C GLY A 123 -6.08 -5.74 -5.35
N TRP A 124 -7.03 -6.64 -5.07
CA TRP A 124 -6.89 -8.09 -5.34
C TRP A 124 -7.63 -8.58 -6.59
N LEU A 125 -8.25 -7.69 -7.37
CA LEU A 125 -9.18 -8.04 -8.47
C LEU A 125 -10.30 -9.00 -8.03
N SER A 126 -10.68 -8.99 -6.75
CA SER A 126 -11.64 -9.90 -6.13
C SER A 126 -13.10 -9.61 -6.47
N GLY A 127 -13.38 -8.38 -6.87
CA GLY A 127 -14.68 -7.80 -7.22
C GLY A 127 -14.45 -6.35 -7.67
N GLY A 128 -15.52 -5.55 -7.79
CA GLY A 128 -15.45 -4.10 -7.91
C GLY A 128 -14.89 -3.57 -9.22
N PHE A 129 -14.62 -2.25 -9.23
CA PHE A 129 -14.26 -1.49 -10.42
C PHE A 129 -12.96 -1.96 -11.07
N SER A 130 -11.94 -2.35 -10.28
CA SER A 130 -10.70 -2.90 -10.83
C SER A 130 -10.93 -4.21 -11.59
N LEU A 131 -11.87 -5.06 -11.15
CA LEU A 131 -12.25 -6.28 -11.88
C LEU A 131 -13.10 -5.98 -13.12
N GLU A 132 -13.97 -4.96 -13.08
CA GLU A 132 -14.70 -4.49 -14.26
C GLU A 132 -13.73 -4.03 -15.37
N VAL A 133 -12.80 -3.14 -15.03
CA VAL A 133 -11.80 -2.64 -15.99
C VAL A 133 -10.88 -3.77 -16.46
N PHE A 134 -10.45 -4.66 -15.56
CA PHE A 134 -9.63 -5.82 -15.92
C PHE A 134 -10.29 -6.68 -17.00
N LYS A 135 -11.59 -7.00 -16.86
CA LYS A 135 -12.35 -7.79 -17.85
C LYS A 135 -12.35 -7.13 -19.24
N GLN A 136 -12.34 -5.80 -19.33
CA GLN A 136 -12.37 -5.07 -20.60
C GLN A 136 -10.98 -4.82 -21.19
N TRP A 137 -9.95 -4.60 -20.36
CA TRP A 137 -8.61 -4.21 -20.83
C TRP A 137 -7.64 -5.38 -20.96
N ALA A 138 -7.73 -6.42 -20.15
CA ALA A 138 -6.83 -7.57 -20.19
C ALA A 138 -6.84 -8.39 -21.50
N PRO A 139 -7.92 -8.44 -22.33
CA PRO A 139 -7.89 -9.13 -23.62
C PRO A 139 -7.00 -8.50 -24.70
N SER A 140 -6.41 -7.31 -24.47
CA SER A 140 -5.55 -6.63 -25.45
C SER A 140 -4.09 -6.66 -25.02
N GLU A 141 -3.22 -7.21 -25.87
CA GLU A 141 -1.77 -7.34 -25.64
C GLU A 141 -1.04 -5.98 -25.55
N MET A 142 -1.69 -4.89 -26.00
CA MET A 142 -1.19 -3.52 -25.84
C MET A 142 -1.28 -3.03 -24.38
N ASN A 143 -2.20 -3.59 -23.59
CA ASN A 143 -2.49 -3.13 -22.24
C ASN A 143 -1.64 -3.88 -21.20
N LEU A 144 -1.38 -3.21 -20.07
CA LEU A 144 -0.57 -3.74 -18.97
C LEU A 144 -1.39 -3.77 -17.67
N VAL A 145 -1.45 -4.93 -17.01
CA VAL A 145 -2.01 -5.06 -15.66
C VAL A 145 -0.86 -5.26 -14.68
N THR A 146 -0.53 -4.26 -13.87
CA THR A 146 0.52 -4.38 -12.84
C THR A 146 -0.09 -4.67 -11.48
N LEU A 147 0.33 -5.74 -10.81
CA LEU A 147 -0.11 -6.09 -9.45
C LEU A 147 0.95 -5.64 -8.42
N PRO A 148 0.73 -4.54 -7.67
CA PRO A 148 1.81 -3.82 -6.97
C PRO A 148 2.06 -4.27 -5.52
N GLY A 149 1.37 -5.32 -5.06
CA GLY A 149 1.35 -5.77 -3.66
C GLY A 149 0.99 -7.24 -3.50
N TYR A 150 0.76 -7.67 -2.25
CA TYR A 150 0.28 -9.03 -1.96
C TYR A 150 -1.15 -9.22 -2.46
N CYS A 151 -1.44 -10.39 -3.04
CA CYS A 151 -2.80 -10.84 -3.32
C CYS A 151 -3.12 -12.09 -2.50
N ALA A 152 -4.21 -12.06 -1.73
CA ALA A 152 -4.63 -13.16 -0.86
C ALA A 152 -4.97 -14.42 -1.67
N ALA A 153 -4.69 -15.61 -1.11
CA ALA A 153 -4.98 -16.88 -1.76
C ALA A 153 -6.45 -16.97 -2.21
N GLY A 154 -6.70 -17.60 -3.37
CA GLY A 154 -8.03 -17.71 -3.97
C GLY A 154 -8.50 -16.48 -4.78
N THR A 155 -7.94 -15.29 -4.58
CA THR A 155 -8.27 -14.08 -5.36
C THR A 155 -7.81 -14.16 -6.82
N ILE A 156 -8.37 -13.32 -7.70
CA ILE A 156 -7.96 -13.27 -9.12
C ILE A 156 -6.53 -12.74 -9.25
N GLY A 157 -6.16 -11.70 -8.50
CA GLY A 157 -4.77 -11.20 -8.46
C GLY A 157 -3.78 -12.28 -8.07
N HIS A 158 -4.11 -13.14 -7.09
CA HIS A 158 -3.24 -14.26 -6.69
C HIS A 158 -3.12 -15.33 -7.78
N LYS A 159 -4.19 -15.62 -8.51
CA LYS A 159 -4.18 -16.57 -9.65
C LYS A 159 -3.33 -16.06 -10.81
N LEU A 160 -3.39 -14.76 -11.09
CA LEU A 160 -2.51 -14.10 -12.07
C LEU A 160 -1.03 -14.13 -11.63
N MET A 161 -0.74 -13.88 -10.35
CA MET A 161 0.62 -13.96 -9.80
C MET A 161 1.19 -15.38 -9.73
N SER A 162 0.34 -16.42 -9.70
CA SER A 162 0.75 -17.83 -9.60
C SER A 162 0.70 -18.61 -10.90
N GLY A 163 0.19 -18.02 -11.99
CA GLY A 163 0.20 -18.60 -13.33
C GLY A 163 -0.66 -19.85 -13.53
N LYS A 164 -1.65 -20.11 -12.66
CA LYS A 164 -2.48 -21.32 -12.67
C LYS A 164 -3.98 -21.03 -12.80
N PRO A 165 -4.71 -21.68 -13.72
CA PRO A 165 -6.16 -21.46 -13.91
C PRO A 165 -7.01 -22.27 -12.91
N THR A 166 -7.88 -21.63 -12.11
CA THR A 166 -8.83 -22.33 -11.20
C THR A 166 -10.00 -21.45 -10.70
N LYS A 167 -11.19 -22.05 -10.49
CA LYS A 167 -12.40 -21.45 -9.84
C LYS A 167 -12.61 -22.00 -8.42
N ILE A 168 -12.90 -21.15 -7.42
CA ILE A 168 -13.28 -21.50 -6.02
C ILE A 168 -14.01 -20.29 -5.37
N ASP A 169 -15.01 -20.53 -4.52
CA ASP A 169 -15.73 -19.59 -3.61
C ASP A 169 -15.64 -20.09 -2.13
N LEU A 170 -15.74 -19.23 -1.09
CA LEU A 170 -15.66 -19.59 0.36
C LEU A 170 -16.14 -18.46 1.31
N ASP A 171 -16.67 -18.81 2.50
CA ASP A 171 -17.26 -17.97 3.60
C ASP A 171 -16.78 -18.58 4.99
N LYS A 172 -16.99 -18.12 6.25
CA LYS A 172 -17.82 -17.06 6.87
C LYS A 172 -17.32 -16.60 8.28
N ASN A 173 -17.63 -15.33 8.63
CA ASN A 173 -17.74 -14.59 9.92
C ASN A 173 -17.12 -15.04 11.27
N THR A 174 -16.67 -14.01 12.03
CA THR A 174 -16.70 -13.86 13.52
C THR A 174 -16.58 -12.35 13.87
N GLN A 175 -17.00 -11.87 15.06
CA GLN A 175 -16.93 -10.43 15.47
C GLN A 175 -16.25 -10.21 16.85
N LEU A 176 -15.70 -8.99 17.06
CA LEU A 176 -15.03 -8.49 18.29
C LEU A 176 -15.20 -6.96 18.42
N ASP A 177 -15.00 -6.40 19.63
CA ASP A 177 -14.91 -4.95 19.89
C ASP A 177 -13.51 -4.39 19.57
N VAL A 178 -13.42 -3.13 19.10
CA VAL A 178 -12.20 -2.55 18.50
C VAL A 178 -11.86 -1.15 19.04
N ARG A 179 -10.58 -0.93 19.37
CA ARG A 179 -9.96 0.38 19.66
C ARG A 179 -8.88 0.68 18.62
N CYS A 180 -8.77 1.93 18.15
CA CYS A 180 -7.80 2.29 17.12
C CYS A 180 -7.33 3.76 17.23
N GLN A 181 -6.35 4.16 16.40
CA GLN A 181 -5.83 5.52 16.38
C GLN A 181 -6.75 6.48 15.59
N TYR A 182 -6.68 7.79 15.86
CA TYR A 182 -7.56 8.79 15.24
C TYR A 182 -7.64 8.72 13.69
N PRO A 183 -6.53 8.59 12.92
CA PRO A 183 -6.63 8.43 11.48
C PRO A 183 -7.30 7.11 11.08
N THR A 184 -7.08 6.02 11.82
CA THR A 184 -7.79 4.75 11.58
C THR A 184 -9.27 4.90 11.89
N LYS A 185 -9.68 5.70 12.89
CA LYS A 185 -11.10 6.04 13.08
C LYS A 185 -11.65 6.84 11.89
N ALA A 186 -10.89 7.75 11.32
CA ALA A 186 -11.31 8.52 10.13
C ALA A 186 -11.37 7.68 8.84
N LEU A 187 -10.49 6.67 8.71
CA LEU A 187 -10.32 5.86 7.49
C LEU A 187 -11.05 4.51 7.53
N ALA A 188 -11.40 3.98 8.70
CA ALA A 188 -12.12 2.73 8.83
C ALA A 188 -13.44 2.68 8.04
N PRO A 189 -14.29 3.73 7.98
CA PRO A 189 -15.49 3.70 7.13
C PRO A 189 -15.15 3.49 5.65
N LEU A 190 -14.08 4.14 5.18
CA LEU A 190 -13.58 4.06 3.80
C LEU A 190 -13.08 2.66 3.45
N MET A 191 -12.35 2.03 4.37
CA MET A 191 -11.79 0.69 4.20
C MET A 191 -12.84 -0.43 4.34
N LEU A 192 -13.76 -0.29 5.29
CA LEU A 192 -14.85 -1.25 5.49
C LEU A 192 -15.85 -1.21 4.34
N GLU A 193 -16.08 -0.05 3.72
CA GLU A 193 -16.93 0.07 2.54
C GLU A 193 -16.24 -0.38 1.23
N ASP A 194 -14.91 -0.24 1.09
CA ASP A 194 -14.14 -0.91 0.02
C ASP A 194 -14.31 -2.44 0.17
N TYR A 195 -14.09 -2.97 1.37
CA TYR A 195 -14.26 -4.40 1.68
C TYR A 195 -15.69 -4.91 1.46
N ARG A 196 -16.72 -4.18 1.94
CA ARG A 196 -18.12 -4.59 1.76
C ARG A 196 -18.48 -4.72 0.28
N LYS A 197 -18.04 -3.77 -0.56
CA LYS A 197 -18.22 -3.85 -2.03
C LYS A 197 -17.48 -5.04 -2.66
N VAL A 198 -16.29 -5.39 -2.18
CA VAL A 198 -15.58 -6.59 -2.62
C VAL A 198 -16.38 -7.87 -2.34
N MET A 199 -16.97 -7.98 -1.16
CA MET A 199 -17.67 -9.18 -0.73
C MET A 199 -19.07 -9.31 -1.36
N VAL A 200 -19.84 -8.22 -1.42
CA VAL A 200 -21.20 -8.21 -1.99
C VAL A 200 -21.21 -8.48 -3.51
N GLU A 201 -20.12 -8.20 -4.23
CA GLU A 201 -20.00 -8.58 -5.64
C GLU A 201 -19.57 -10.05 -5.87
N ARG A 202 -19.28 -10.83 -4.82
CA ARG A 202 -19.17 -12.28 -4.90
C ARG A 202 -20.54 -12.94 -4.84
N ARG A 203 -20.67 -14.10 -5.48
CA ARG A 203 -21.96 -14.78 -5.63
C ARG A 203 -22.36 -15.51 -4.35
N GLY A 204 -23.37 -15.00 -3.66
CA GLY A 204 -24.16 -15.76 -2.69
C GLY A 204 -23.66 -15.74 -1.25
N GLU A 205 -22.61 -14.98 -0.94
CA GLU A 205 -22.29 -14.61 0.44
C GLU A 205 -23.30 -13.55 0.92
N GLU A 206 -24.04 -13.83 2.00
CA GLU A 206 -24.90 -12.84 2.66
C GLU A 206 -24.08 -11.65 3.19
N GLU A 207 -24.68 -10.45 3.34
CA GLU A 207 -23.97 -9.30 3.91
C GLU A 207 -23.44 -9.60 5.31
N GLN A 208 -22.12 -9.82 5.42
CA GLN A 208 -21.42 -10.00 6.69
C GLN A 208 -21.62 -8.78 7.61
N PHE A 209 -21.77 -7.59 7.01
CA PHE A 209 -22.23 -6.35 7.64
C PHE A 209 -22.71 -5.34 6.58
N SER A 210 -23.72 -4.53 6.91
CA SER A 210 -24.23 -3.45 6.05
C SER A 210 -23.51 -2.12 6.30
N SER A 211 -23.85 -1.07 5.53
CA SER A 211 -23.40 0.31 5.76
C SER A 211 -23.75 0.83 7.17
N GLU A 212 -24.92 0.46 7.68
CA GLU A 212 -25.42 0.83 9.01
C GLU A 212 -24.61 0.14 10.11
N HIS A 213 -24.23 -1.12 9.90
CA HIS A 213 -23.32 -1.84 10.82
C HIS A 213 -21.92 -1.19 10.87
N ILE A 214 -21.42 -0.62 9.76
CA ILE A 214 -20.21 0.20 9.78
C ILE A 214 -20.44 1.42 10.68
N VAL A 215 -21.50 2.20 10.46
CA VAL A 215 -21.82 3.39 11.29
C VAL A 215 -21.94 3.04 12.78
N GLU A 216 -22.60 1.94 13.12
CA GLU A 216 -22.80 1.52 14.51
C GLU A 216 -21.52 0.99 15.18
N CYS A 217 -20.63 0.35 14.41
CA CYS A 217 -19.27 0.06 14.84
C CYS A 217 -18.49 1.34 15.14
N MET A 218 -18.52 2.33 14.23
CA MET A 218 -17.77 3.58 14.35
C MET A 218 -18.20 4.47 15.53
N LYS A 219 -19.45 4.33 16.01
CA LYS A 219 -19.91 4.92 17.28
C LYS A 219 -19.17 4.36 18.50
N LYS A 220 -18.85 3.06 18.50
CA LYS A 220 -18.13 2.38 19.59
C LYS A 220 -16.62 2.63 19.60
N VAL A 221 -16.03 2.96 18.44
CA VAL A 221 -14.57 3.15 18.31
C VAL A 221 -14.10 4.35 19.16
N ILE A 222 -13.34 4.07 20.23
CA ILE A 222 -12.58 5.09 20.97
C ILE A 222 -11.27 5.34 20.23
N ALA A 223 -10.99 6.60 19.91
CA ALA A 223 -9.75 7.02 19.27
C ALA A 223 -8.65 7.24 20.33
N VAL A 224 -7.41 6.88 19.98
CA VAL A 224 -6.22 7.10 20.82
C VAL A 224 -5.14 7.82 20.01
N ASP A 225 -4.47 8.81 20.61
CA ASP A 225 -3.39 9.58 19.99
C ASP A 225 -2.02 8.89 20.11
N LEU A 226 -1.06 9.32 19.27
CA LEU A 226 0.30 8.77 19.31
C LEU A 226 0.99 9.06 20.65
N LYS A 227 1.54 7.99 21.24
CA LYS A 227 2.15 7.94 22.58
C LYS A 227 1.20 8.29 23.74
N GLN A 228 -0.08 8.53 23.48
CA GLN A 228 -1.09 8.69 24.54
C GLN A 228 -1.18 7.40 25.35
N THR A 229 -1.15 7.55 26.67
CA THR A 229 -1.40 6.47 27.62
C THR A 229 -2.84 6.58 28.11
N VAL A 230 -3.62 5.51 27.95
CA VAL A 230 -5.01 5.42 28.38
C VAL A 230 -5.12 4.31 29.42
N HIS A 231 -5.59 4.65 30.61
CA HIS A 231 -5.99 3.66 31.61
C HIS A 231 -7.40 3.20 31.23
N VAL A 232 -7.55 1.92 30.90
CA VAL A 232 -8.84 1.32 30.52
C VAL A 232 -9.69 1.06 31.75
N ASP A 233 -9.03 0.62 32.82
CA ASP A 233 -9.57 0.37 34.14
C ASP A 233 -8.45 0.59 35.18
N LYS A 234 -8.50 -0.09 36.34
CA LYS A 234 -7.49 0.05 37.40
C LYS A 234 -6.18 -0.67 37.08
N ASP A 235 -6.27 -1.75 36.32
CA ASP A 235 -5.18 -2.72 36.14
C ASP A 235 -4.63 -2.67 34.71
N LEU A 236 -5.50 -2.47 33.71
CA LEU A 236 -5.12 -2.38 32.29
C LEU A 236 -4.81 -0.94 31.85
N GLN A 237 -3.54 -0.71 31.51
CA GLN A 237 -3.06 0.47 30.79
C GLN A 237 -2.76 0.12 29.33
N ILE A 238 -3.16 0.96 28.38
CA ILE A 238 -2.77 0.85 26.95
C ILE A 238 -2.05 2.11 26.46
N ARG A 239 -1.12 1.96 25.51
CA ARG A 239 -0.47 3.08 24.82
C ARG A 239 -0.28 2.81 23.34
N ALA A 240 -0.64 3.78 22.50
CA ALA A 240 -0.62 3.65 21.05
C ALA A 240 0.69 4.18 20.44
N TYR A 241 1.24 3.46 19.47
CA TYR A 241 2.51 3.75 18.79
C TYR A 241 2.34 3.72 17.26
N TYR A 242 3.22 4.40 16.53
CA TYR A 242 3.13 4.56 15.08
C TYR A 242 3.73 3.35 14.36
N ALA A 243 2.96 2.64 13.53
CA ALA A 243 3.42 1.45 12.80
C ALA A 243 3.94 1.74 11.36
N GLY A 244 3.67 2.93 10.79
CA GLY A 244 4.23 3.39 9.53
C GLY A 244 3.83 2.64 8.24
N HIS A 245 3.01 1.59 8.31
CA HIS A 245 2.61 0.78 7.14
C HIS A 245 1.53 1.44 6.27
N VAL A 246 0.49 1.99 6.89
CA VAL A 246 -0.55 2.84 6.27
C VAL A 246 -0.85 4.04 7.17
N LEU A 247 -1.56 5.04 6.64
CA LEU A 247 -2.00 6.20 7.43
C LEU A 247 -2.88 5.73 8.60
N GLY A 248 -2.47 6.02 9.84
CA GLY A 248 -3.13 5.53 11.06
C GLY A 248 -2.71 4.16 11.57
N ALA A 249 -1.79 3.47 10.89
CA ALA A 249 -1.34 2.15 11.31
C ALA A 249 -0.73 2.20 12.73
N ALA A 250 -1.23 1.34 13.60
CA ALA A 250 -1.00 1.39 15.04
C ALA A 250 -0.30 0.13 15.55
N MET A 251 0.64 0.30 16.48
CA MET A 251 1.05 -0.75 17.41
C MET A 251 0.49 -0.39 18.79
N PHE A 252 -0.01 -1.37 19.53
CA PHE A 252 -0.59 -1.15 20.86
C PHE A 252 0.24 -1.86 21.93
N TYR A 253 0.84 -1.07 22.81
CA TYR A 253 1.34 -1.54 24.09
C TYR A 253 0.17 -1.71 25.07
N ALA A 254 0.21 -2.76 25.87
CA ALA A 254 -0.69 -2.97 26.99
C ALA A 254 0.12 -3.47 28.20
N LYS A 255 -0.18 -2.95 29.40
CA LYS A 255 0.38 -3.40 30.68
C LYS A 255 -0.75 -3.74 31.64
N VAL A 256 -0.62 -4.86 32.37
CA VAL A 256 -1.53 -5.32 33.42
C VAL A 256 -0.72 -5.79 34.61
N GLY A 257 -0.92 -5.18 35.78
CA GLY A 257 -0.04 -5.40 36.93
C GLY A 257 1.39 -4.98 36.58
N ASP A 258 2.35 -5.91 36.61
CA ASP A 258 3.69 -5.69 36.08
C ASP A 258 3.93 -6.18 34.65
N THR A 259 3.12 -7.14 34.18
CA THR A 259 3.23 -7.79 32.87
C THR A 259 2.95 -6.81 31.73
N ALA A 260 3.81 -6.77 30.73
CA ALA A 260 3.72 -5.89 29.58
C ALA A 260 3.76 -6.65 28.24
N MET A 261 2.86 -6.28 27.32
CA MET A 261 2.84 -6.81 25.96
C MET A 261 2.78 -5.70 24.89
N VAL A 262 3.16 -6.05 23.66
CA VAL A 262 2.84 -5.27 22.46
C VAL A 262 2.08 -6.15 21.47
N TYR A 263 0.99 -5.61 20.93
CA TYR A 263 0.28 -6.12 19.77
C TYR A 263 0.57 -5.25 18.54
N THR A 264 0.87 -5.88 17.40
CA THR A 264 0.95 -5.21 16.09
C THR A 264 0.47 -6.11 14.96
N GLY A 265 -0.26 -5.52 14.01
CA GLY A 265 -0.39 -6.04 12.65
C GLY A 265 0.84 -5.69 11.81
N ASP A 266 0.67 -5.50 10.50
CA ASP A 266 1.73 -5.07 9.59
C ASP A 266 2.31 -3.69 9.98
N TYR A 267 3.63 -3.63 10.16
CA TYR A 267 4.40 -2.42 10.49
C TYR A 267 5.61 -2.29 9.55
N ASN A 268 6.13 -1.07 9.36
CA ASN A 268 7.25 -0.83 8.46
C ASN A 268 8.40 -0.08 9.13
N MET A 269 9.52 -0.78 9.38
CA MET A 269 10.76 -0.18 9.90
C MET A 269 11.59 0.58 8.85
N THR A 270 11.15 0.63 7.58
CA THR A 270 11.79 1.39 6.49
C THR A 270 10.85 2.50 6.04
N PRO A 271 11.26 3.78 6.01
CA PRO A 271 10.38 4.84 5.55
C PRO A 271 10.05 4.68 4.06
N ASP A 272 8.79 4.93 3.71
CA ASP A 272 8.32 5.06 2.34
C ASP A 272 8.29 6.56 1.95
N ARG A 273 7.82 6.93 0.74
CA ARG A 273 7.73 8.36 0.35
C ARG A 273 6.69 9.07 1.20
N HIS A 274 5.52 8.45 1.34
CA HIS A 274 4.37 9.03 2.03
C HIS A 274 4.36 8.83 3.56
N LEU A 275 5.05 7.82 4.12
CA LEU A 275 5.00 7.47 5.54
C LEU A 275 6.41 7.28 6.14
N GLY A 276 6.54 7.58 7.44
CA GLY A 276 7.77 7.36 8.20
C GLY A 276 7.97 5.88 8.57
N ALA A 277 9.13 5.55 9.11
CA ALA A 277 9.34 4.26 9.77
C ALA A 277 8.52 4.19 11.08
N ALA A 278 8.16 2.97 11.48
CA ALA A 278 7.52 2.70 12.76
C ALA A 278 8.33 3.25 13.95
N GLN A 279 7.63 3.72 14.99
CA GLN A 279 8.22 4.33 16.17
C GLN A 279 7.61 3.73 17.45
N ILE A 280 8.46 3.08 18.23
CA ILE A 280 8.17 2.56 19.57
C ILE A 280 9.33 2.90 20.51
N ASP A 281 9.04 3.06 21.80
CA ASP A 281 10.07 3.31 22.80
C ASP A 281 10.87 2.01 23.08
N ARG A 282 11.99 2.10 23.80
CA ARG A 282 12.67 0.89 24.32
C ARG A 282 11.86 0.35 25.49
N LEU A 283 11.18 -0.77 25.29
CA LEU A 283 10.29 -1.40 26.26
C LEU A 283 10.85 -2.75 26.71
N GLN A 284 10.72 -3.04 27.99
CA GLN A 284 10.76 -4.41 28.50
C GLN A 284 9.35 -5.00 28.31
N LEU A 285 9.27 -6.20 27.72
CA LEU A 285 8.04 -6.88 27.34
C LEU A 285 8.15 -8.36 27.66
N ASP A 286 7.08 -8.92 28.21
CA ASP A 286 6.93 -10.36 28.45
C ASP A 286 6.35 -11.07 27.23
N LEU A 287 5.60 -10.34 26.38
CA LEU A 287 4.97 -10.87 25.18
C LEU A 287 4.98 -9.86 24.01
N LEU A 288 5.36 -10.33 22.82
CA LEU A 288 5.18 -9.62 21.55
C LEU A 288 4.25 -10.43 20.65
N ILE A 289 3.04 -9.94 20.43
CA ILE A 289 2.12 -10.46 19.42
C ILE A 289 2.32 -9.62 18.16
N SER A 290 2.90 -10.23 17.13
CA SER A 290 3.15 -9.59 15.84
C SER A 290 2.60 -10.45 14.73
N GLU A 291 1.80 -9.86 13.83
CA GLU A 291 1.74 -10.40 12.48
C GLU A 291 3.16 -10.33 11.88
N SER A 292 3.58 -11.38 11.16
CA SER A 292 4.92 -11.45 10.60
C SER A 292 4.88 -11.69 9.11
N THR A 293 5.05 -10.61 8.36
CA THR A 293 5.04 -10.64 6.90
C THR A 293 6.36 -11.17 6.32
N TYR A 294 7.45 -11.30 7.10
CA TYR A 294 8.80 -11.69 6.62
C TYR A 294 9.61 -12.62 7.58
N ALA A 295 8.95 -13.48 8.37
CA ALA A 295 9.53 -14.19 9.52
C ALA A 295 10.94 -14.83 9.37
N THR A 296 11.32 -15.34 8.20
CA THR A 296 12.62 -15.99 7.97
C THR A 296 13.50 -15.26 6.93
N THR A 297 13.18 -14.01 6.60
CA THR A 297 13.91 -13.24 5.59
C THR A 297 15.00 -12.38 6.23
N ILE A 298 16.27 -12.76 6.11
CA ILE A 298 17.39 -11.87 6.44
C ILE A 298 17.41 -10.73 5.41
N ARG A 299 17.16 -9.49 5.86
CA ARG A 299 17.43 -8.29 5.06
C ARG A 299 18.78 -7.71 5.45
N ASP A 300 19.69 -7.62 4.48
CA ASP A 300 20.89 -6.79 4.64
C ASP A 300 20.54 -5.36 5.06
N SER A 301 21.47 -4.71 5.77
CA SER A 301 21.35 -3.29 6.08
C SER A 301 21.36 -2.45 4.79
N LYS A 302 20.87 -1.21 4.89
CA LYS A 302 20.92 -0.25 3.77
C LYS A 302 22.37 -0.10 3.27
N TYR A 303 23.31 0.13 4.19
CA TYR A 303 24.74 0.20 3.94
C TYR A 303 25.32 -1.07 3.30
N GLY A 304 24.86 -2.27 3.70
CA GLY A 304 25.28 -3.53 3.09
C GLY A 304 24.96 -3.55 1.60
N ARG A 305 23.68 -3.32 1.24
CA ARG A 305 23.26 -3.28 -0.17
C ARG A 305 23.89 -2.14 -0.96
N GLU A 306 24.08 -0.97 -0.36
CA GLU A 306 24.75 0.16 -1.02
C GLU A 306 26.24 -0.14 -1.27
N ARG A 307 26.93 -0.80 -0.34
CA ARG A 307 28.32 -1.25 -0.54
C ARG A 307 28.45 -2.31 -1.64
N GLU A 308 27.57 -3.32 -1.67
CA GLU A 308 27.61 -4.34 -2.72
C GLU A 308 27.17 -3.78 -4.09
N PHE A 309 26.25 -2.81 -4.13
CA PHE A 309 25.94 -2.06 -5.36
C PHE A 309 27.13 -1.22 -5.84
N LEU A 310 27.82 -0.50 -4.94
CA LEU A 310 29.02 0.27 -5.28
C LEU A 310 30.16 -0.63 -5.77
N LYS A 311 30.37 -1.81 -5.18
CA LYS A 311 31.29 -2.83 -5.70
C LYS A 311 30.91 -3.31 -7.10
N ALA A 312 29.63 -3.56 -7.36
CA ALA A 312 29.16 -3.99 -8.68
C ALA A 312 29.41 -2.89 -9.75
N VAL A 313 29.14 -1.63 -9.43
CA VAL A 313 29.45 -0.48 -10.30
C VAL A 313 30.97 -0.30 -10.47
N TRP A 314 31.76 -0.49 -9.41
CA TRP A 314 33.22 -0.41 -9.49
C TRP A 314 33.79 -1.50 -10.40
N ASN A 315 33.33 -2.76 -10.26
CA ASN A 315 33.72 -3.86 -11.13
C ASN A 315 33.35 -3.60 -12.62
N ILE A 316 32.19 -2.98 -12.89
CA ILE A 316 31.81 -2.56 -14.24
C ILE A 316 32.79 -1.50 -14.79
N ASN A 317 33.20 -0.52 -13.99
CA ASN A 317 34.22 0.45 -14.40
C ASN A 317 35.60 -0.20 -14.61
N THR A 318 35.98 -1.19 -13.82
CA THR A 318 37.21 -1.98 -14.03
C THR A 318 37.17 -2.74 -15.36
N ILE A 319 36.03 -3.36 -15.69
CA ILE A 319 35.82 -4.03 -16.99
C ILE A 319 35.88 -3.03 -18.16
N ILE A 320 35.23 -1.87 -18.04
CA ILE A 320 35.29 -0.81 -19.07
C ILE A 320 36.73 -0.29 -19.24
N SER A 321 37.49 -0.16 -18.15
CA SER A 321 38.89 0.26 -18.17
C SER A 321 39.79 -0.79 -18.84
N GLN A 322 39.54 -2.08 -18.61
CA GLN A 322 40.22 -3.18 -19.31
C GLN A 322 39.86 -3.24 -20.81
N ILE A 323 38.61 -2.93 -21.17
CA ILE A 323 38.20 -2.83 -22.58
C ILE A 323 38.92 -1.66 -23.27
N PHE A 324 39.01 -0.48 -22.64
CA PHE A 324 39.77 0.65 -23.20
C PHE A 324 41.27 0.38 -23.34
N LEU A 325 41.86 -0.45 -22.46
CA LEU A 325 43.24 -0.94 -22.55
C LEU A 325 43.48 -2.00 -23.66
N TYR A 326 42.42 -2.46 -24.34
CA TYR A 326 42.50 -3.35 -25.50
C TYR A 326 42.23 -2.63 -26.85
N PHE A 327 42.03 -1.31 -26.82
CA PHE A 327 41.74 -0.47 -28.00
C PHE A 327 42.76 0.67 -28.20
N TYR A 328 43.99 0.51 -27.69
CA TYR A 328 45.16 1.37 -27.92
C TYR A 328 46.41 0.52 -28.15
#